data_AF-A0A7W9HEI0-F1
#
_entry.id   AF-A0A7W9HEI0-F1
#
_cell.length_a   1.000
_cell.length_b   1.000
_cell.length_c   1.000
_cell.angle_alpha   90.00
_cell.angle_beta   90.00
_cell.angle_gamma   90.00
#
_symmetry.space_group_name_H-M   'P 1'
#
loop_
_entity.id
_entity.type
_entity.pdbx_description
1 polymer ?
#
loop_
_entity_poly.entity_id
_entity_poly.type
_entity_poly.pdbx_seq_one_letter_code
_entity_poly.pdbx_strand_id
1 'polypeptide(L)'
;MFSGDFEVHLTGSAEEADALAAFASRRGAKFTHILLSRGETPSQPMLTVQGSGTLEDLHRLAEGWRADLAAEGLGLLRVKIEAAPWNEGVPASDLEASDELYFEHHVKVLLPSDDRDKVDRLRWTIAENGANVSRNARRRRGRHEERFVTQRCRGVGRATARIRLDALLAVLRDSGYEVLEVEEEYVVHDDALHVDRGWLDPTRWGDRHNVRDDLLGSEASRGDAPSTFRPLAVEGRDVLQNRVFDPAMKHFTHAYRAGEPLFGDEDEGARWSAARRAAMAHVLAVVAASPWAGNLVLRGSVALRAWLGEIARDPGDLDFVVAPKTFAPDGPEARAMLEGLVAAVAADPGPGLRADRVVAEHIWTYERVPGRRLVFPFDVEDLPQGAVQVDVVFNEDLPDAPVTVEVPPLGTRVLAASPALSLAWKLQWLVTDKYPQGKDLYDAVLLAERTPVSLDLVRDLIRPELGDEADAFTWASVLELPVDWENFRAERPGVAGDAGPWLRRLADALSRS
;
A
#
# COMPACT_ATOMS: atom_id res chain seq x y z
N MET A 1 3.60 18.12 18.54
CA MET A 1 4.23 18.18 19.88
C MET A 1 3.37 17.31 20.79
N PHE A 2 3.97 16.40 21.57
CA PHE A 2 3.20 15.46 22.42
C PHE A 2 2.98 16.05 23.81
N SER A 3 1.74 15.96 24.32
CA SER A 3 1.38 16.43 25.66
C SER A 3 0.34 15.52 26.34
N GLY A 4 0.42 15.36 27.66
CA GLY A 4 -0.48 14.51 28.45
C GLY A 4 0.24 13.63 29.47
N ASP A 5 -0.21 12.38 29.61
CA ASP A 5 0.32 11.40 30.56
C ASP A 5 1.31 10.44 29.90
N PHE A 6 2.42 10.14 30.57
CA PHE A 6 3.51 9.33 30.03
C PHE A 6 4.06 8.33 31.05
N GLU A 7 4.57 7.21 30.55
CA GLU A 7 5.45 6.31 31.28
C GLU A 7 6.89 6.41 30.73
N VAL A 8 7.87 6.52 31.63
CA VAL A 8 9.30 6.46 31.29
C VAL A 8 9.87 5.15 31.79
N HIS A 9 10.40 4.35 30.88
CA HIS A 9 11.03 3.07 31.16
C HIS A 9 12.55 3.16 31.00
N LEU A 10 13.25 2.80 32.06
CA LEU A 10 14.71 2.83 32.14
C LEU A 10 15.21 1.39 32.25
N THR A 11 15.73 0.81 31.16
CA THR A 11 16.29 -0.55 31.15
C THR A 11 17.76 -0.50 31.55
N GLY A 12 18.12 -1.18 32.64
CA GLY A 12 19.50 -1.27 33.11
C GLY A 12 20.20 -2.60 32.77
N SER A 13 21.44 -2.76 33.23
CA SER A 13 22.23 -3.98 33.02
C SER A 13 21.62 -5.20 33.71
N ALA A 14 21.61 -6.34 33.00
CA ALA A 14 21.14 -7.62 33.54
C ALA A 14 21.94 -8.09 34.77
N GLU A 15 23.23 -7.77 34.83
CA GLU A 15 24.13 -8.14 35.94
C GLU A 15 23.82 -7.36 37.23
N GLU A 16 23.17 -6.20 37.08
CA GLU A 16 22.90 -5.25 38.16
C GLU A 16 21.43 -5.28 38.59
N ALA A 17 20.66 -6.29 38.18
CA ALA A 17 19.21 -6.35 38.40
C ALA A 17 18.80 -6.18 39.88
N ASP A 18 19.51 -6.81 40.83
CA ASP A 18 19.22 -6.68 42.26
C ASP A 18 19.56 -5.28 42.80
N ALA A 19 20.65 -4.69 42.33
CA ALA A 19 21.06 -3.34 42.70
C ALA A 19 20.07 -2.30 42.14
N LEU A 20 19.62 -2.46 40.89
CA LEU A 20 18.56 -1.67 40.26
C LEU A 20 17.23 -1.80 41.01
N ALA A 21 16.87 -3.01 41.44
CA ALA A 21 15.65 -3.22 42.23
C ALA A 21 15.71 -2.51 43.59
N ALA A 22 16.86 -2.57 44.27
CA ALA A 22 17.08 -1.86 45.52
C ALA A 22 17.05 -0.34 45.32
N PHE A 23 17.66 0.16 44.25
CA PHE A 23 17.64 1.58 43.87
C PHE A 23 16.21 2.06 43.58
N ALA A 24 15.45 1.32 42.75
CA ALA A 24 14.06 1.62 42.43
C ALA A 24 13.20 1.71 43.71
N SER A 25 13.36 0.77 44.63
CA SER A 25 12.64 0.77 45.91
C SER A 25 12.97 2.00 46.78
N ARG A 26 14.23 2.47 46.80
CA ARG A 26 14.61 3.69 47.55
C ARG A 26 14.06 4.96 46.92
N ARG A 27 14.01 5.01 45.58
CA ARG A 27 13.55 6.18 44.81
C ARG A 27 12.05 6.18 44.54
N GLY A 28 11.33 5.14 44.96
CA GLY A 28 9.88 5.03 44.77
C GLY A 28 9.45 4.70 43.34
N ALA A 29 10.34 4.15 42.51
CA ALA A 29 10.01 3.70 41.15
C ALA A 29 9.52 2.26 41.13
N LYS A 30 8.63 1.93 40.19
CA LYS A 30 8.20 0.55 39.94
C LYS A 30 9.35 -0.21 39.28
N PHE A 31 9.66 -1.40 39.78
CA PHE A 31 10.68 -2.27 39.17
C PHE A 31 10.04 -3.52 38.56
N THR A 32 10.41 -3.82 37.33
CA THR A 32 10.07 -5.07 36.64
C THR A 32 11.34 -5.71 36.10
N HIS A 33 11.35 -7.04 35.98
CA HIS A 33 12.45 -7.75 35.35
C HIS A 33 11.89 -8.64 34.25
N ILE A 34 11.95 -8.13 33.03
CA ILE A 34 11.38 -8.80 31.86
C ILE A 34 12.42 -9.77 31.28
N LEU A 35 11.99 -11.00 31.06
CA LEU A 35 12.75 -12.04 30.38
C LEU A 35 12.09 -12.32 29.03
N LEU A 36 12.83 -12.07 27.96
CA LEU A 36 12.41 -12.34 26.60
C LEU A 36 12.51 -13.85 26.30
N SER A 37 11.67 -14.34 25.39
CA SER A 37 11.73 -15.75 24.96
C SER A 37 12.92 -16.07 24.05
N ARG A 38 13.57 -15.05 23.47
CA ARG A 38 14.76 -15.11 22.61
C ARG A 38 15.36 -13.69 22.49
N GLY A 39 16.44 -13.53 21.73
CA GLY A 39 17.06 -12.24 21.41
C GLY A 39 18.46 -12.08 21.99
N GLU A 40 19.15 -11.02 21.56
CA GLU A 40 20.53 -10.73 21.97
C GLU A 40 20.61 -10.23 23.43
N THR A 41 19.59 -9.51 23.89
CA THR A 41 19.50 -9.00 25.28
C THR A 41 18.23 -9.53 25.98
N PRO A 42 18.18 -10.83 26.32
CA PRO A 42 16.95 -11.48 26.79
C PRO A 42 16.58 -11.13 28.24
N SER A 43 17.47 -10.50 29.01
CA SER A 43 17.23 -10.13 30.41
C SER A 43 17.21 -8.61 30.53
N GLN A 44 16.03 -8.05 30.85
CA GLN A 44 15.79 -6.61 30.86
C GLN A 44 15.20 -6.19 32.23
N PRO A 45 16.04 -5.85 33.23
CA PRO A 45 15.59 -5.17 34.44
C PRO A 45 15.24 -3.71 34.12
N MET A 46 14.06 -3.27 34.52
CA MET A 46 13.49 -1.98 34.12
C MET A 46 12.89 -1.24 35.32
N LEU A 47 13.12 0.08 35.35
CA LEU A 47 12.38 0.99 36.21
C LEU A 47 11.30 1.67 35.39
N THR A 48 10.10 1.80 35.95
CA THR A 48 9.00 2.56 35.37
C THR A 48 8.70 3.76 36.26
N VAL A 49 8.66 4.94 35.64
CA VAL A 49 8.39 6.22 36.28
C VAL A 49 7.25 6.89 35.55
N GLN A 50 6.23 7.32 36.29
CA GLN A 50 5.09 8.06 35.74
C GLN A 50 5.46 9.55 35.60
N GLY A 51 5.00 10.18 34.52
CA GLY A 51 5.16 11.62 34.32
C GLY A 51 3.99 12.22 33.54
N SER A 52 3.83 13.54 33.63
CA SER A 52 2.85 14.28 32.84
C SER A 52 3.45 15.62 32.41
N GLY A 53 2.94 16.19 31.32
CA GLY A 53 3.44 17.44 30.74
C GLY A 53 3.71 17.31 29.26
N THR A 54 4.83 17.86 28.79
CA THR A 54 5.28 17.79 27.39
C THR A 54 6.40 16.77 27.20
N LEU A 55 6.60 16.27 25.98
CA LEU A 55 7.74 15.37 25.69
C LEU A 55 9.10 15.94 26.14
N GLU A 56 9.30 17.26 26.06
CA GLU A 56 10.52 17.92 26.53
C GLU A 56 10.68 17.81 28.06
N ASP A 57 9.59 17.90 28.82
CA ASP A 57 9.60 17.68 30.26
C ASP A 57 10.02 16.24 30.59
N LEU A 58 9.52 15.27 29.83
CA LEU A 58 9.83 13.85 30.02
C LEU A 58 11.28 13.52 29.64
N HIS A 59 11.86 14.19 28.63
CA HIS A 59 13.29 14.10 28.36
C HIS A 59 14.14 14.61 29.52
N ARG A 60 13.76 15.75 30.12
CA ARG A 60 14.47 16.29 31.30
C ARG A 60 14.32 15.36 32.51
N LEU A 61 13.15 14.76 32.70
CA LEU A 61 12.92 13.75 33.73
C LEU A 61 13.84 12.54 33.52
N ALA A 62 13.87 11.98 32.30
CA ALA A 62 14.71 10.83 31.96
C ALA A 62 16.20 11.12 32.17
N GLU A 63 16.68 12.32 31.82
CA GLU A 63 18.07 12.71 32.04
C GLU A 63 18.42 12.84 33.53
N GLY A 64 17.49 13.33 34.35
CA GLY A 64 17.66 13.34 35.81
C GLY A 64 17.84 11.93 36.38
N TRP A 65 17.02 10.97 35.94
CA TRP A 65 17.15 9.57 36.34
C TRP A 65 18.45 8.92 35.82
N ARG A 66 18.88 9.26 34.61
CA ARG A 66 20.16 8.81 34.05
C ARG A 66 21.33 9.28 34.92
N ALA A 67 21.33 10.54 35.34
CA ALA A 67 22.34 11.10 36.23
C ALA A 67 22.35 10.42 37.60
N ASP A 68 21.18 10.15 38.18
CA ASP A 68 21.07 9.48 39.48
C ASP A 68 21.58 8.02 39.43
N LEU A 69 21.23 7.28 38.39
CA LEU A 69 21.72 5.91 38.17
C LEU A 69 23.24 5.90 38.01
N ALA A 70 23.78 6.83 37.21
CA ALA A 70 25.22 6.95 37.01
C ALA A 70 25.98 7.30 38.30
N ALA A 71 25.41 8.15 39.17
CA ALA A 71 25.99 8.50 40.47
C ALA A 71 26.10 7.30 41.44
N GLU A 72 25.22 6.32 41.29
CA GLU A 72 25.23 5.05 42.04
C GLU A 72 26.03 3.96 41.31
N GLY A 73 26.66 4.28 40.17
CA GLY A 73 27.45 3.36 39.37
C GLY A 73 26.63 2.31 38.62
N LEU A 74 25.33 2.55 38.40
CA LEU A 74 24.42 1.62 37.72
C LEU A 74 24.35 1.93 36.22
N GLY A 75 24.53 0.90 35.39
CA GLY A 75 24.50 1.00 33.94
C GLY A 75 23.08 1.11 33.39
N LEU A 76 22.83 2.13 32.57
CA LEU A 76 21.57 2.32 31.83
C LEU A 76 21.79 1.96 30.35
N LEU A 77 20.96 1.05 29.83
CA LEU A 77 21.03 0.54 28.46
C LEU A 77 20.02 1.20 27.52
N ARG A 78 18.81 1.54 28.02
CA ARG A 78 17.73 2.12 27.23
C ARG A 78 16.87 3.07 28.06
N VAL A 79 16.42 4.14 27.41
CA VAL A 79 15.30 4.99 27.82
C VAL A 79 14.20 4.86 26.78
N LYS A 80 13.00 4.50 27.23
CA LYS A 80 11.77 4.51 26.42
C LYS A 80 10.74 5.44 27.07
N ILE A 81 10.13 6.32 26.29
CA ILE A 81 9.05 7.22 26.73
C ILE A 81 7.79 6.86 25.96
N GLU A 82 6.75 6.50 26.70
CA GLU A 82 5.49 5.99 26.20
C GLU A 82 4.38 6.96 26.57
N ALA A 83 3.66 7.45 25.56
CA ALA A 83 2.51 8.34 25.73
C ALA A 83 1.24 7.50 25.85
N ALA A 84 0.32 7.92 26.74
CA ALA A 84 -1.02 7.36 26.75
C ALA A 84 -1.69 7.58 25.38
N PRO A 85 -2.53 6.64 24.89
CA PRO A 85 -3.03 6.65 23.52
C PRO A 85 -4.06 7.77 23.26
N TRP A 86 -4.50 8.48 24.30
CA TRP A 86 -5.37 9.66 24.23
C TRP A 86 -4.63 11.00 24.35
N ASN A 87 -3.29 10.99 24.45
CA ASN A 87 -2.49 12.20 24.53
C ASN A 87 -2.60 13.05 23.25
N GLU A 88 -2.43 14.35 23.41
CA GLU A 88 -2.31 15.26 22.28
C GLU A 88 -1.06 14.90 21.46
N GLY A 89 -1.20 14.91 20.13
CA GLY A 89 -0.12 14.60 19.19
C GLY A 89 0.04 13.12 18.85
N VAL A 90 -0.64 12.20 19.56
CA VAL A 90 -0.71 10.78 19.17
C VAL A 90 -1.55 10.66 17.88
N PRO A 91 -1.03 10.02 16.81
CA PRO A 91 -1.70 9.99 15.51
C PRO A 91 -2.99 9.17 15.55
N ALA A 92 -4.10 9.75 15.07
CA ALA A 92 -5.37 9.04 14.97
C ALA A 92 -5.40 8.09 13.76
N SER A 93 -4.78 8.52 12.65
CA SER A 93 -4.76 7.85 11.36
C SER A 93 -3.34 7.52 10.87
N ASP A 94 -3.22 6.59 9.92
CA ASP A 94 -1.92 6.19 9.34
C ASP A 94 -1.21 7.33 8.60
N LEU A 95 -1.98 8.33 8.14
CA LEU A 95 -1.44 9.52 7.47
C LEU A 95 -0.71 10.45 8.44
N GLU A 96 -1.19 10.54 9.68
CA GLU A 96 -0.60 11.36 10.75
C GLU A 96 0.61 10.69 11.41
N ALA A 97 0.78 9.38 11.19
CA ALA A 97 1.81 8.60 11.86
C ALA A 97 3.22 8.88 11.32
N SER A 98 4.20 8.83 12.21
CA SER A 98 5.62 8.83 11.89
C SER A 98 6.14 7.41 11.73
N ASP A 99 7.02 7.18 10.75
CA ASP A 99 7.68 5.89 10.50
C ASP A 99 8.68 5.52 11.61
N GLU A 100 9.16 6.50 12.37
CA GLU A 100 10.13 6.31 13.46
C GLU A 100 9.46 5.93 14.78
N LEU A 101 8.16 6.21 14.92
CA LEU A 101 7.37 6.01 16.14
C LEU A 101 6.37 4.87 15.96
N TYR A 102 5.82 4.36 17.06
CA TYR A 102 4.98 3.18 17.00
C TYR A 102 4.02 3.05 18.17
N PHE A 103 2.89 2.39 17.93
CA PHE A 103 2.08 1.84 19.01
C PHE A 103 2.72 0.55 19.53
N GLU A 104 2.74 0.38 20.85
CA GLU A 104 3.11 -0.86 21.52
C GLU A 104 1.90 -1.36 22.31
N HIS A 105 1.54 -2.63 22.11
CA HIS A 105 0.48 -3.30 22.86
C HIS A 105 1.09 -4.34 23.78
N HIS A 106 0.65 -4.38 25.02
CA HIS A 106 1.00 -5.41 25.98
C HIS A 106 -0.25 -6.19 26.38
N VAL A 107 -0.36 -7.43 25.90
CA VAL A 107 -1.45 -8.34 26.28
C VAL A 107 -0.93 -9.34 27.31
N LYS A 108 -1.52 -9.32 28.51
CA LYS A 108 -1.18 -10.25 29.58
C LYS A 108 -2.06 -11.50 29.47
N VAL A 109 -1.42 -12.67 29.35
CA VAL A 109 -2.12 -13.96 29.29
C VAL A 109 -1.73 -14.87 30.45
N LEU A 110 -2.64 -15.74 30.86
CA LEU A 110 -2.41 -16.74 31.90
C LEU A 110 -2.07 -18.10 31.27
N LEU A 111 -0.95 -18.70 31.68
CA LEU A 111 -0.55 -20.04 31.26
C LEU A 111 -0.33 -20.96 32.47
N PRO A 112 -0.45 -22.29 32.35
CA PRO A 112 0.09 -23.22 33.34
C PRO A 112 1.59 -23.03 33.52
N SER A 113 2.08 -23.10 34.75
CA SER A 113 3.50 -22.99 35.04
C SER A 113 4.30 -24.17 34.47
N ASP A 114 5.50 -23.86 33.97
CA ASP A 114 6.51 -24.84 33.48
C ASP A 114 6.06 -25.72 32.29
N ASP A 115 4.95 -25.37 31.63
CA ASP A 115 4.47 -26.01 30.39
C ASP A 115 5.12 -25.36 29.17
N ARG A 116 6.33 -25.82 28.84
CA ARG A 116 7.11 -25.30 27.69
C ARG A 116 6.36 -25.45 26.37
N ASP A 117 5.64 -26.56 26.18
CA ASP A 117 4.89 -26.84 24.96
C ASP A 117 3.75 -25.83 24.75
N LYS A 118 3.08 -25.39 25.82
CA LYS A 118 2.11 -24.29 25.73
C LYS A 118 2.75 -22.94 25.41
N VAL A 119 3.92 -22.65 25.94
CA VAL A 119 4.64 -21.41 25.60
C VAL A 119 5.05 -21.41 24.12
N ASP A 120 5.55 -22.53 23.60
CA ASP A 120 5.93 -22.65 22.19
C ASP A 120 4.72 -22.61 21.26
N ARG A 121 3.60 -23.25 21.65
CA ARG A 121 2.31 -23.08 20.94
C ARG A 121 1.84 -21.63 20.93
N LEU A 122 1.91 -20.93 22.07
CA LEU A 122 1.55 -19.52 22.13
C LEU A 122 2.40 -18.69 21.17
N ARG A 123 3.71 -18.94 21.12
CA ARG A 123 4.63 -18.27 20.18
C ARG A 123 4.26 -18.54 18.73
N TRP A 124 3.88 -19.76 18.39
CA TRP A 124 3.42 -20.12 17.04
C TRP A 124 2.09 -19.43 16.70
N THR A 125 1.11 -19.51 17.60
CA THR A 125 -0.22 -18.90 17.46
C THR A 125 -0.14 -17.42 17.13
N ILE A 126 0.75 -16.66 17.79
CA ILE A 126 0.84 -15.21 17.62
C ILE A 126 1.87 -14.77 16.57
N ALA A 127 2.61 -15.71 15.95
CA ALA A 127 3.75 -15.40 15.09
C ALA A 127 3.34 -14.51 13.90
N GLU A 128 2.13 -14.73 13.37
CA GLU A 128 1.54 -14.00 12.25
C GLU A 128 0.87 -12.68 12.67
N ASN A 129 0.95 -12.30 13.95
CA ASN A 129 0.44 -11.02 14.44
C ASN A 129 1.57 -10.06 14.83
N GLY A 130 2.83 -10.45 14.65
CA GLY A 130 3.98 -9.61 15.02
C GLY A 130 4.19 -9.41 16.49
N ALA A 131 3.56 -10.28 17.26
CA ALA A 131 3.71 -10.27 18.69
C ALA A 131 4.80 -11.27 19.11
N ASN A 132 5.46 -10.97 20.22
CA ASN A 132 6.39 -11.92 20.85
C ASN A 132 6.11 -12.08 22.34
N VAL A 133 6.45 -13.26 22.83
CA VAL A 133 6.23 -13.61 24.24
C VAL A 133 7.43 -13.21 25.09
N SER A 134 7.15 -12.61 26.25
CA SER A 134 8.07 -12.41 27.37
C SER A 134 7.40 -12.74 28.71
N ARG A 135 8.15 -12.70 29.80
CA ARG A 135 7.65 -12.94 31.16
C ARG A 135 8.34 -12.04 32.18
N ASN A 136 7.72 -11.81 33.32
CA ASN A 136 8.39 -11.16 34.45
C ASN A 136 9.08 -12.23 35.33
N ALA A 137 10.40 -12.14 35.51
CA ALA A 137 11.22 -13.08 36.29
C ALA A 137 10.74 -13.25 37.74
N ARG A 138 10.10 -12.24 38.31
CA ARG A 138 9.71 -12.18 39.72
C ARG A 138 8.26 -12.61 39.98
N ARG A 139 7.47 -12.88 38.94
CA ARG A 139 6.05 -13.27 39.07
C ARG A 139 5.82 -14.72 38.66
N ARG A 140 5.65 -15.60 39.64
CA ARG A 140 5.13 -16.98 39.48
C ARG A 140 3.93 -17.16 40.41
N ARG A 141 2.80 -17.68 39.91
CA ARG A 141 1.57 -17.89 40.68
C ARG A 141 1.24 -19.38 40.82
N GLY A 142 1.99 -20.09 41.65
CA GLY A 142 1.70 -21.50 41.95
C GLY A 142 1.68 -22.37 40.70
N ARG A 143 0.49 -22.84 40.29
CA ARG A 143 0.30 -23.66 39.08
C ARG A 143 0.13 -22.87 37.77
N HIS A 144 0.07 -21.54 37.83
CA HIS A 144 -0.04 -20.66 36.67
C HIS A 144 1.03 -19.56 36.67
N GLU A 145 1.35 -19.06 35.49
CA GLU A 145 2.28 -17.95 35.27
C GLU A 145 1.71 -16.94 34.28
N GLU A 146 2.02 -15.67 34.53
CA GLU A 146 1.70 -14.56 33.63
C GLU A 146 2.73 -14.53 32.50
N ARG A 147 2.25 -14.36 31.27
CA ARG A 147 3.08 -14.04 30.09
C ARG A 147 2.60 -12.74 29.49
N PHE A 148 3.54 -11.99 28.93
CA PHE A 148 3.24 -10.81 28.14
C PHE A 148 3.40 -11.18 26.68
N VAL A 149 2.41 -10.81 25.89
CA VAL A 149 2.41 -10.86 24.43
C VAL A 149 2.53 -9.41 23.98
N THR A 150 3.71 -9.04 23.47
CA THR A 150 4.02 -7.65 23.07
C THR A 150 3.99 -7.53 21.55
N GLN A 151 3.20 -6.60 21.03
CA GLN A 151 3.06 -6.29 19.60
C GLN A 151 3.49 -4.84 19.34
N ARG A 152 4.30 -4.62 18.31
CA ARG A 152 4.63 -3.27 17.82
C ARG A 152 3.88 -2.99 16.52
N CYS A 153 3.44 -1.76 16.36
CA CYS A 153 2.74 -1.26 15.20
C CYS A 153 3.39 0.05 14.76
N ARG A 154 4.46 -0.03 13.97
CA ARG A 154 5.17 1.12 13.38
C ARG A 154 4.38 1.80 12.27
N GLY A 155 4.59 3.12 12.13
CA GLY A 155 4.11 3.90 10.98
C GLY A 155 2.59 3.93 10.81
N VAL A 156 1.82 3.61 11.86
CA VAL A 156 0.36 3.56 11.82
C VAL A 156 -0.27 4.42 12.89
N GLY A 157 -1.48 4.89 12.62
CA GLY A 157 -2.31 5.61 13.56
C GLY A 157 -3.07 4.67 14.49
N ARG A 158 -3.69 5.26 15.51
CA ARG A 158 -4.42 4.53 16.56
C ARG A 158 -5.52 3.63 16.00
N ALA A 159 -6.19 4.03 14.91
CA ALA A 159 -7.24 3.21 14.29
C ALA A 159 -6.70 1.87 13.76
N THR A 160 -5.60 1.89 13.00
CA THR A 160 -4.97 0.67 12.46
C THR A 160 -4.31 -0.15 13.56
N ALA A 161 -3.64 0.49 14.52
CA ALA A 161 -3.09 -0.18 15.69
C ALA A 161 -4.18 -0.97 16.46
N ARG A 162 -5.36 -0.36 16.65
CA ARG A 162 -6.52 -1.05 17.28
C ARG A 162 -6.97 -2.27 16.49
N ILE A 163 -7.08 -2.18 15.17
CA ILE A 163 -7.48 -3.32 14.32
C ILE A 163 -6.48 -4.48 14.48
N ARG A 164 -5.18 -4.17 14.50
CA ARG A 164 -4.12 -5.18 14.70
C ARG A 164 -4.16 -5.81 16.08
N LEU A 165 -4.48 -5.03 17.11
CA LEU A 165 -4.72 -5.52 18.46
C LEU A 165 -5.94 -6.43 18.53
N ASP A 166 -7.06 -6.03 17.93
CA ASP A 166 -8.30 -6.82 17.91
C ASP A 166 -8.08 -8.18 17.21
N ALA A 167 -7.31 -8.20 16.12
CA ALA A 167 -6.90 -9.44 15.45
C ALA A 167 -6.04 -10.34 16.35
N LEU A 168 -5.06 -9.77 17.06
CA LEU A 168 -4.24 -10.51 18.03
C LEU A 168 -5.10 -11.09 19.16
N LEU A 169 -6.04 -10.30 19.69
CA LEU A 169 -6.96 -10.74 20.75
C LEU A 169 -7.91 -11.84 20.27
N ALA A 170 -8.40 -11.77 19.04
CA ALA A 170 -9.21 -12.82 18.44
C ALA A 170 -8.44 -14.15 18.36
N VAL A 171 -7.22 -14.12 17.81
CA VAL A 171 -6.34 -15.30 17.70
C VAL A 171 -6.06 -15.94 19.07
N LEU A 172 -5.79 -15.12 20.09
CA LEU A 172 -5.57 -15.61 21.46
C LEU A 172 -6.82 -16.28 22.03
N ARG A 173 -8.00 -15.68 21.87
CA ARG A 173 -9.28 -16.22 22.35
C ARG A 173 -9.65 -17.52 21.64
N ASP A 174 -9.54 -17.55 20.31
CA ASP A 174 -9.85 -18.72 19.48
C ASP A 174 -8.92 -19.91 19.79
N SER A 175 -7.69 -19.61 20.20
CA SER A 175 -6.72 -20.61 20.66
C SER A 175 -6.86 -20.99 22.14
N GLY A 176 -7.87 -20.46 22.85
CA GLY A 176 -8.18 -20.80 24.23
C GLY A 176 -7.27 -20.17 25.29
N TYR A 177 -6.57 -19.07 24.97
CA TYR A 177 -5.77 -18.33 25.95
C TYR A 177 -6.62 -17.33 26.72
N GLU A 178 -6.48 -17.32 28.05
CA GLU A 178 -7.14 -16.36 28.93
C GLU A 178 -6.35 -15.04 28.94
N VAL A 179 -6.96 -13.96 28.46
CA VAL A 179 -6.42 -12.60 28.49
C VAL A 179 -6.85 -11.93 29.79
N LEU A 180 -5.87 -11.47 30.58
CA LEU A 180 -6.07 -10.84 31.88
C LEU A 180 -6.13 -9.31 31.80
N GLU A 181 -5.31 -8.73 30.93
CA GLU A 181 -5.10 -7.28 30.85
C GLU A 181 -4.55 -6.93 29.47
N VAL A 182 -4.91 -5.75 28.98
CA VAL A 182 -4.45 -5.20 27.70
C VAL A 182 -4.06 -3.75 27.97
N GLU A 183 -2.81 -3.42 27.69
CA GLU A 183 -2.28 -2.05 27.74
C GLU A 183 -1.91 -1.63 26.31
N GLU A 184 -2.10 -0.35 26.01
CA GLU A 184 -1.81 0.26 24.71
C GLU A 184 -1.15 1.60 24.93
N GLU A 185 0.00 1.79 24.31
CA GLU A 185 0.80 2.98 24.47
C GLU A 185 1.40 3.40 23.14
N TYR A 186 1.73 4.69 23.00
CA TYR A 186 2.40 5.22 21.82
C TYR A 186 3.83 5.62 22.19
N VAL A 187 4.81 4.90 21.65
CA VAL A 187 6.22 5.14 21.95
C VAL A 187 6.70 6.35 21.17
N VAL A 188 6.97 7.43 21.90
CA VAL A 188 7.40 8.72 21.37
C VAL A 188 8.91 8.93 21.44
N HIS A 189 9.62 8.06 22.18
CA HIS A 189 11.08 8.01 22.23
C HIS A 189 11.56 6.62 22.64
N ASP A 190 12.54 6.07 21.93
CA ASP A 190 13.32 4.88 22.32
C ASP A 190 14.76 5.08 21.81
N ASP A 191 15.72 5.26 22.72
CA ASP A 191 17.13 5.53 22.38
C ASP A 191 17.95 4.26 22.08
N ALA A 192 17.37 3.07 22.23
CA ALA A 192 18.10 1.81 22.14
C ALA A 192 17.22 0.64 21.65
N LEU A 193 16.52 0.83 20.53
CA LEU A 193 15.72 -0.22 19.86
C LEU A 193 16.47 -1.56 19.65
N HIS A 194 17.80 -1.52 19.51
CA HIS A 194 18.64 -2.71 19.34
C HIS A 194 18.60 -3.68 20.53
N VAL A 195 18.17 -3.23 21.72
CA VAL A 195 17.99 -4.07 22.92
C VAL A 195 16.97 -5.20 22.68
N ASP A 196 16.06 -5.05 21.72
CA ASP A 196 15.08 -6.08 21.36
C ASP A 196 15.47 -6.92 20.12
N ARG A 197 16.70 -6.75 19.61
CA ARG A 197 17.17 -7.45 18.41
C ARG A 197 17.10 -8.97 18.61
N GLY A 198 16.53 -9.65 17.61
CA GLY A 198 16.31 -11.10 17.64
C GLY A 198 15.08 -11.53 18.46
N TRP A 199 14.37 -10.61 19.14
CA TRP A 199 13.09 -10.86 19.79
C TRP A 199 11.93 -10.28 18.97
N LEU A 200 11.82 -8.94 18.96
CA LEU A 200 10.96 -8.14 18.10
C LEU A 200 11.83 -7.55 17.00
N ASP A 201 11.94 -8.27 15.88
CA ASP A 201 12.71 -7.82 14.74
C ASP A 201 11.88 -6.81 13.93
N PRO A 202 12.39 -5.61 13.57
CA PRO A 202 11.69 -4.65 12.72
C PRO A 202 11.32 -5.18 11.33
N THR A 203 11.76 -6.39 10.98
CA THR A 203 11.43 -7.10 9.74
C THR A 203 10.34 -8.16 9.88
N ARG A 204 9.92 -8.53 11.10
CA ARG A 204 8.94 -9.60 11.32
C ARG A 204 7.53 -9.04 11.49
N TRP A 205 6.77 -9.17 10.41
CA TRP A 205 5.30 -9.14 10.27
C TRP A 205 4.55 -8.69 11.52
N GLY A 206 4.15 -7.42 11.58
CA GLY A 206 3.64 -6.68 12.75
C GLY A 206 3.91 -5.18 12.58
N ASP A 207 5.08 -4.90 12.01
CA ASP A 207 5.58 -3.58 11.62
C ASP A 207 5.30 -3.22 10.15
N ARG A 208 4.62 -4.06 9.37
CA ARG A 208 4.25 -3.83 7.96
C ARG A 208 2.97 -4.63 7.70
N HIS A 209 1.80 -4.09 7.41
CA HIS A 209 1.47 -3.41 6.16
C HIS A 209 0.46 -2.28 6.39
N ASN A 210 0.71 -1.13 5.81
CA ASN A 210 -0.25 -0.06 5.54
C ASN A 210 -0.14 0.33 4.05
N VAL A 211 -1.07 1.17 3.58
CA VAL A 211 -1.01 1.74 2.22
C VAL A 211 0.36 2.39 1.96
N ARG A 212 1.00 2.97 2.99
CA ARG A 212 2.36 3.50 2.87
C ARG A 212 3.35 2.38 2.50
N ASP A 213 3.39 1.23 3.16
CA ASP A 213 4.28 0.11 2.83
C ASP A 213 4.08 -0.41 1.39
N ASP A 214 2.82 -0.46 0.94
CA ASP A 214 2.45 -0.83 -0.44
C ASP A 214 2.92 0.23 -1.46
N LEU A 215 2.87 1.51 -1.08
CA LEU A 215 3.42 2.63 -1.87
C LEU A 215 4.96 2.61 -1.94
N LEU A 216 5.64 2.04 -0.93
CA LEU A 216 7.06 2.26 -0.62
C LEU A 216 8.03 1.12 -0.89
N GLY A 217 7.60 0.07 -1.59
CA GLY A 217 8.57 -0.91 -2.10
C GLY A 217 9.10 -1.92 -1.09
N SER A 218 8.27 -2.37 -0.15
CA SER A 218 8.60 -3.49 0.73
C SER A 218 8.01 -4.80 0.19
N GLU A 219 8.80 -5.57 -0.58
CA GLU A 219 8.57 -6.95 -1.06
C GLU A 219 7.15 -7.33 -1.54
N ALA A 220 7.04 -7.68 -2.83
CA ALA A 220 5.88 -8.27 -3.51
C ALA A 220 4.82 -8.87 -2.59
N SER A 221 3.64 -8.26 -2.60
CA SER A 221 2.39 -8.72 -2.02
C SER A 221 2.34 -10.23 -1.83
N ARG A 222 2.38 -10.65 -0.56
CA ARG A 222 2.34 -12.06 -0.18
C ARG A 222 0.91 -12.57 -0.30
N GLY A 223 0.60 -13.09 -1.47
CA GLY A 223 -0.65 -13.77 -1.78
C GLY A 223 -0.57 -14.39 -3.16
N ASP A 224 -1.42 -15.39 -3.40
CA ASP A 224 -1.54 -16.01 -4.73
C ASP A 224 -2.22 -15.07 -5.75
N ALA A 225 -2.85 -13.98 -5.31
CA ALA A 225 -3.55 -12.99 -6.12
C ALA A 225 -3.29 -11.54 -5.63
N PRO A 226 -3.41 -10.52 -6.49
CA PRO A 226 -3.21 -9.11 -6.12
C PRO A 226 -4.18 -8.62 -5.05
N SER A 227 -3.70 -7.77 -4.13
CA SER A 227 -4.52 -7.09 -3.12
C SER A 227 -5.55 -6.12 -3.75
N THR A 228 -5.25 -5.65 -4.95
CA THR A 228 -6.11 -4.79 -5.78
C THR A 228 -7.21 -5.57 -6.51
N PHE A 229 -7.21 -6.91 -6.46
CA PHE A 229 -8.30 -7.71 -7.02
C PHE A 229 -9.53 -7.65 -6.09
N ARG A 230 -10.41 -6.67 -6.34
CA ARG A 230 -11.64 -6.44 -5.58
C ARG A 230 -12.89 -6.61 -6.45
N PRO A 231 -13.34 -7.86 -6.67
CA PRO A 231 -14.61 -8.09 -7.37
C PRO A 231 -15.79 -7.58 -6.54
N LEU A 232 -16.83 -7.11 -7.20
CA LEU A 232 -18.11 -6.77 -6.59
C LEU A 232 -18.69 -8.04 -5.96
N ALA A 233 -18.74 -8.07 -4.63
CA ALA A 233 -19.40 -9.12 -3.87
C ALA A 233 -20.73 -8.59 -3.36
N VAL A 234 -21.83 -9.30 -3.62
CA VAL A 234 -23.12 -8.96 -3.02
C VAL A 234 -23.92 -10.21 -2.72
N GLU A 235 -24.32 -10.35 -1.46
CA GLU A 235 -25.35 -11.29 -1.07
C GLU A 235 -26.70 -10.85 -1.68
N GLY A 236 -27.35 -11.75 -2.42
CA GLY A 236 -28.72 -11.55 -2.88
C GLY A 236 -28.92 -10.62 -4.10
N ARG A 237 -27.86 -10.22 -4.82
CA ARG A 237 -27.98 -9.48 -6.09
C ARG A 237 -27.40 -10.26 -7.27
N ASP A 238 -28.00 -10.08 -8.44
CA ASP A 238 -27.55 -10.66 -9.70
C ASP A 238 -26.50 -9.74 -10.35
N VAL A 239 -25.24 -9.89 -9.93
CA VAL A 239 -24.10 -9.17 -10.51
C VAL A 239 -23.03 -10.18 -10.92
N LEU A 240 -22.69 -10.20 -12.20
CA LEU A 240 -21.64 -11.05 -12.75
C LEU A 240 -20.41 -10.19 -13.08
N GLN A 241 -19.26 -10.55 -12.51
CA GLN A 241 -18.01 -9.87 -12.83
C GLN A 241 -16.90 -10.90 -13.07
N ASN A 242 -16.36 -10.89 -14.29
CA ASN A 242 -15.33 -11.85 -14.69
C ASN A 242 -13.96 -11.51 -14.09
N ARG A 243 -13.16 -12.56 -13.84
CA ARG A 243 -11.73 -12.42 -13.54
C ARG A 243 -11.00 -12.22 -14.85
N VAL A 244 -10.31 -11.09 -15.01
CA VAL A 244 -9.64 -10.73 -16.25
C VAL A 244 -8.13 -10.75 -16.03
N PHE A 245 -7.41 -11.46 -16.88
CA PHE A 245 -5.95 -11.51 -16.80
C PHE A 245 -5.36 -10.11 -16.98
N ASP A 246 -4.46 -9.72 -16.10
CA ASP A 246 -3.74 -8.46 -16.15
C ASP A 246 -2.22 -8.72 -16.23
N PRO A 247 -1.60 -8.51 -17.40
CA PRO A 247 -0.16 -8.68 -17.57
C PRO A 247 0.67 -7.85 -16.58
N ALA A 248 0.17 -6.69 -16.15
CA ALA A 248 0.89 -5.82 -15.21
C ALA A 248 1.06 -6.46 -13.82
N MET A 249 0.27 -7.50 -13.54
CA MET A 249 0.26 -8.26 -12.30
C MET A 249 0.94 -9.63 -12.44
N LYS A 250 1.71 -9.88 -13.51
CA LYS A 250 2.21 -11.23 -13.80
C LYS A 250 3.17 -11.81 -12.76
N HIS A 251 3.69 -10.99 -11.86
CA HIS A 251 4.44 -11.43 -10.69
C HIS A 251 3.58 -12.21 -9.67
N PHE A 252 2.25 -12.21 -9.80
CA PHE A 252 1.33 -13.08 -9.07
C PHE A 252 0.98 -14.35 -9.84
N THR A 253 0.77 -15.45 -9.09
CA THR A 253 0.23 -16.71 -9.63
C THR A 253 -1.12 -16.48 -10.35
N HIS A 254 -2.00 -15.72 -9.71
CA HIS A 254 -3.33 -15.35 -10.21
C HIS A 254 -3.39 -13.85 -10.53
N ALA A 255 -2.65 -13.45 -11.57
CA ALA A 255 -2.58 -12.10 -12.09
C ALA A 255 -3.92 -11.62 -12.70
N TYR A 256 -4.92 -11.34 -11.85
CA TYR A 256 -6.25 -10.92 -12.27
C TYR A 256 -6.59 -9.51 -11.78
N ARG A 257 -7.35 -8.80 -12.60
CA ARG A 257 -8.16 -7.64 -12.21
C ARG A 257 -9.64 -7.98 -12.30
N ALA A 258 -10.47 -7.18 -11.63
CA ALA A 258 -11.92 -7.27 -11.78
C ALA A 258 -12.32 -6.71 -13.17
N GLY A 259 -13.09 -7.49 -13.93
CA GLY A 259 -13.61 -7.08 -15.24
C GLY A 259 -14.77 -6.09 -15.14
N GLU A 260 -15.34 -5.70 -16.28
CA GLU A 260 -16.56 -4.89 -16.28
C GLU A 260 -17.74 -5.68 -15.68
N PRO A 261 -18.48 -5.12 -14.71
CA PRO A 261 -19.61 -5.82 -14.09
C PRO A 261 -20.84 -5.80 -14.99
N LEU A 262 -21.56 -6.92 -15.00
CA LEU A 262 -22.87 -7.06 -15.64
C LEU A 262 -23.92 -7.17 -14.54
N PHE A 263 -24.83 -6.19 -14.48
CA PHE A 263 -25.96 -6.19 -13.57
C PHE A 263 -27.15 -6.86 -14.26
N GLY A 264 -27.86 -7.74 -13.54
CA GLY A 264 -29.12 -8.31 -14.02
C GLY A 264 -30.23 -7.27 -14.17
N ASP A 265 -30.14 -6.17 -13.43
CA ASP A 265 -30.99 -4.98 -13.55
C ASP A 265 -30.25 -3.85 -14.29
N GLU A 266 -30.81 -3.40 -15.42
CA GLU A 266 -30.21 -2.37 -16.28
C GLU A 266 -30.14 -0.99 -15.60
N ASP A 267 -31.11 -0.63 -14.76
CA ASP A 267 -31.14 0.65 -14.05
C ASP A 267 -30.09 0.66 -12.91
N GLU A 268 -29.89 -0.46 -12.22
CA GLU A 268 -28.79 -0.63 -11.27
C GLU A 268 -27.43 -0.49 -11.96
N GLY A 269 -27.25 -1.17 -13.11
CA GLY A 269 -26.02 -1.08 -13.90
C GLY A 269 -25.74 0.33 -14.42
N ALA A 270 -26.77 1.05 -14.87
CA ALA A 270 -26.65 2.43 -15.33
C ALA A 270 -26.24 3.39 -14.19
N ARG A 271 -26.88 3.26 -13.01
CA ARG A 271 -26.54 4.04 -11.81
C ARG A 271 -25.11 3.77 -11.34
N TRP A 272 -24.70 2.50 -11.26
CA TRP A 272 -23.34 2.13 -10.86
C TRP A 272 -22.29 2.67 -11.83
N SER A 273 -22.53 2.53 -13.14
CA SER A 273 -21.61 3.01 -14.18
C SER A 273 -21.50 4.54 -14.17
N ALA A 274 -22.60 5.25 -13.92
CA ALA A 274 -22.59 6.71 -13.76
C ALA A 274 -21.79 7.13 -12.52
N ALA A 275 -21.96 6.44 -11.39
CA ALA A 275 -21.18 6.68 -10.18
C ALA A 275 -19.68 6.45 -10.39
N ARG A 276 -19.29 5.35 -11.07
CA ARG A 276 -17.88 5.10 -11.43
C ARG A 276 -17.29 6.21 -12.29
N ARG A 277 -18.02 6.67 -13.32
CA ARG A 277 -17.58 7.77 -14.18
C ARG A 277 -17.40 9.07 -13.40
N ALA A 278 -18.33 9.38 -12.49
CA ALA A 278 -18.23 10.55 -11.62
C ALA A 278 -17.02 10.46 -10.67
N ALA A 279 -16.82 9.31 -10.04
CA ALA A 279 -15.68 9.03 -9.16
C ALA A 279 -14.34 9.15 -9.89
N MET A 280 -14.21 8.56 -11.07
CA MET A 280 -13.00 8.65 -11.89
C MET A 280 -12.73 10.09 -12.36
N ALA A 281 -13.76 10.81 -12.79
CA ALA A 281 -13.63 12.22 -13.18
C ALA A 281 -13.19 13.10 -11.99
N HIS A 282 -13.71 12.82 -10.80
CA HIS A 282 -13.33 13.50 -9.57
C HIS A 282 -11.87 13.24 -9.19
N VAL A 283 -11.42 11.98 -9.20
CA VAL A 283 -10.00 11.64 -8.95
C VAL A 283 -9.09 12.37 -9.94
N LEU A 284 -9.44 12.42 -11.22
CA LEU A 284 -8.68 13.18 -12.22
C LEU A 284 -8.63 14.69 -11.90
N ALA A 285 -9.75 15.28 -11.45
CA ALA A 285 -9.80 16.68 -11.04
C ALA A 285 -8.92 16.96 -9.81
N VAL A 286 -8.92 16.07 -8.81
CA VAL A 286 -8.04 16.15 -7.64
C VAL A 286 -6.56 16.05 -8.05
N VAL A 287 -6.22 15.11 -8.94
CA VAL A 287 -4.86 14.99 -9.49
C VAL A 287 -4.44 16.29 -10.19
N ALA A 288 -5.32 16.85 -11.03
CA ALA A 288 -5.07 18.08 -11.78
C ALA A 288 -4.89 19.32 -10.88
N ALA A 289 -5.54 19.34 -9.70
CA ALA A 289 -5.41 20.40 -8.71
C ALA A 289 -4.22 20.18 -7.76
N SER A 290 -3.59 19.01 -7.78
CA SER A 290 -2.50 18.67 -6.87
C SER A 290 -1.18 19.37 -7.26
N PRO A 291 -0.23 19.51 -6.30
CA PRO A 291 1.13 19.98 -6.60
C PRO A 291 1.88 19.15 -7.66
N TRP A 292 1.40 17.93 -7.93
CA TRP A 292 2.03 16.97 -8.83
C TRP A 292 1.46 16.99 -10.24
N ALA A 293 0.49 17.86 -10.55
CA ALA A 293 -0.14 17.93 -11.87
C ALA A 293 0.86 18.16 -13.02
N GLY A 294 1.94 18.90 -12.76
CA GLY A 294 3.02 19.11 -13.73
C GLY A 294 3.93 17.90 -13.95
N ASN A 295 3.86 16.89 -13.08
CA ASN A 295 4.67 15.68 -13.11
C ASN A 295 3.90 14.44 -13.59
N LEU A 296 2.58 14.55 -13.82
CA LEU A 296 1.72 13.43 -14.19
C LEU A 296 1.15 13.66 -15.59
N VAL A 297 1.59 12.82 -16.53
CA VAL A 297 1.17 12.87 -17.93
C VAL A 297 0.14 11.77 -18.18
N LEU A 298 -1.10 12.16 -18.38
CA LEU A 298 -2.21 11.24 -18.65
C LEU A 298 -1.96 10.44 -19.94
N ARG A 299 -2.23 9.14 -19.89
CA ARG A 299 -2.21 8.24 -21.04
C ARG A 299 -3.40 7.27 -20.97
N GLY A 300 -3.35 6.24 -21.81
CA GLY A 300 -4.30 5.14 -21.72
C GLY A 300 -5.73 5.52 -22.11
N SER A 301 -6.70 4.86 -21.49
CA SER A 301 -8.09 4.86 -21.96
C SER A 301 -8.81 6.19 -21.78
N VAL A 302 -8.48 6.96 -20.74
CA VAL A 302 -9.03 8.31 -20.53
C VAL A 302 -8.47 9.32 -21.52
N ALA A 303 -7.16 9.28 -21.81
CA ALA A 303 -6.57 10.13 -22.85
C ALA A 303 -7.20 9.82 -24.23
N LEU A 304 -7.33 8.53 -24.56
CA LEU A 304 -8.00 8.08 -25.79
C LEU A 304 -9.42 8.64 -25.92
N ARG A 305 -10.19 8.61 -24.82
CA ARG A 305 -11.54 9.14 -24.77
C ARG A 305 -11.59 10.66 -25.00
N ALA A 306 -10.63 11.40 -24.46
CA ALA A 306 -10.51 12.83 -24.72
C ALA A 306 -10.22 13.14 -26.20
N TRP A 307 -9.46 12.26 -26.88
CA TRP A 307 -9.12 12.44 -28.30
C TRP A 307 -10.23 12.00 -29.27
N LEU A 308 -10.93 10.91 -28.97
CA LEU A 308 -11.85 10.27 -29.92
C LEU A 308 -13.34 10.42 -29.54
N GLY A 309 -13.64 10.97 -28.36
CA GLY A 309 -15.00 11.11 -27.85
C GLY A 309 -15.74 9.77 -27.79
N GLU A 310 -17.03 9.80 -28.14
CA GLU A 310 -17.94 8.64 -28.09
C GLU A 310 -17.48 7.40 -28.87
N ILE A 311 -16.52 7.54 -29.79
CA ILE A 311 -15.97 6.42 -30.57
C ILE A 311 -15.04 5.56 -29.72
N ALA A 312 -14.33 6.15 -28.75
CA ALA A 312 -13.52 5.38 -27.82
C ALA A 312 -14.41 4.57 -26.88
N ARG A 313 -13.96 3.36 -26.54
CA ARG A 313 -14.57 2.58 -25.46
C ARG A 313 -14.54 3.35 -24.13
N ASP A 314 -15.46 2.99 -23.23
CA ASP A 314 -15.47 3.54 -21.88
C ASP A 314 -14.12 3.27 -21.16
N PRO A 315 -13.53 4.29 -20.52
CA PRO A 315 -12.28 4.13 -19.79
C PRO A 315 -12.45 3.22 -18.56
N GLY A 316 -11.41 2.43 -18.28
CA GLY A 316 -11.40 1.49 -17.15
C GLY A 316 -10.67 2.01 -15.91
N ASP A 317 -9.70 2.87 -16.13
CA ASP A 317 -8.63 3.25 -15.22
C ASP A 317 -8.07 4.63 -15.59
N LEU A 318 -7.34 5.24 -14.65
CA LEU A 318 -6.54 6.44 -14.88
C LEU A 318 -5.08 6.05 -14.99
N ASP A 319 -4.48 6.16 -16.17
CA ASP A 319 -3.07 5.86 -16.39
C ASP A 319 -2.23 7.14 -16.48
N PHE A 320 -1.14 7.22 -15.73
CA PHE A 320 -0.19 8.32 -15.76
C PHE A 320 1.24 7.84 -16.00
N VAL A 321 1.98 8.62 -16.78
CA VAL A 321 3.44 8.57 -16.82
C VAL A 321 4.00 9.68 -15.94
N VAL A 322 4.99 9.34 -15.11
CA VAL A 322 5.71 10.31 -14.29
C VAL A 322 6.78 11.02 -15.12
N ALA A 323 6.75 12.35 -15.10
CA ALA A 323 7.75 13.22 -15.70
C ALA A 323 8.38 14.15 -14.64
N PRO A 324 9.72 14.36 -14.66
CA PRO A 324 10.69 13.78 -15.57
C PRO A 324 10.97 12.29 -15.31
N LYS A 325 11.45 11.58 -16.34
CA LYS A 325 11.86 10.15 -16.29
C LYS A 325 12.85 9.83 -15.16
N THR A 326 13.54 10.84 -14.62
CA THR A 326 14.53 10.68 -13.54
C THR A 326 13.91 10.44 -12.16
N PHE A 327 12.59 10.50 -12.00
CA PHE A 327 11.93 10.15 -10.74
C PHE A 327 12.14 8.67 -10.45
N ALA A 328 12.95 8.37 -9.43
CA ALA A 328 13.14 7.01 -8.97
C ALA A 328 11.81 6.47 -8.41
N PRO A 329 11.34 5.28 -8.84
CA PRO A 329 10.05 4.72 -8.38
C PRO A 329 9.93 4.59 -6.86
N ASP A 330 11.04 4.26 -6.20
CA ASP A 330 11.14 4.13 -4.74
C ASP A 330 11.80 5.35 -4.07
N GLY A 331 11.96 6.44 -4.82
CA GLY A 331 12.59 7.67 -4.37
C GLY A 331 11.68 8.55 -3.50
N PRO A 332 12.25 9.53 -2.78
CA PRO A 332 11.48 10.41 -1.90
C PRO A 332 10.44 11.25 -2.65
N GLU A 333 10.69 11.63 -3.90
CA GLU A 333 9.74 12.39 -4.72
C GLU A 333 8.55 11.52 -5.16
N ALA A 334 8.80 10.28 -5.58
CA ALA A 334 7.73 9.33 -5.94
C ALA A 334 6.86 9.00 -4.72
N ARG A 335 7.50 8.79 -3.56
CA ARG A 335 6.81 8.65 -2.28
C ARG A 335 5.92 9.84 -1.96
N ALA A 336 6.48 11.05 -1.95
CA ALA A 336 5.74 12.27 -1.64
C ALA A 336 4.59 12.51 -2.64
N MET A 337 4.79 12.13 -3.90
CA MET A 337 3.75 12.16 -4.93
C MET A 337 2.58 11.26 -4.57
N LEU A 338 2.84 9.97 -4.38
CA LEU A 338 1.77 9.00 -4.14
C LEU A 338 1.04 9.26 -2.82
N GLU A 339 1.77 9.58 -1.74
CA GLU A 339 1.18 9.99 -0.47
C GLU A 339 0.34 11.28 -0.63
N GLY A 340 0.86 12.26 -1.37
CA GLY A 340 0.17 13.51 -1.66
C GLY A 340 -1.11 13.31 -2.46
N LEU A 341 -1.14 12.38 -3.42
CA LEU A 341 -2.34 12.04 -4.18
C LEU A 341 -3.41 11.40 -3.30
N VAL A 342 -3.03 10.43 -2.45
CA VAL A 342 -3.96 9.80 -1.50
C VAL A 342 -4.51 10.83 -0.52
N ALA A 343 -3.65 11.70 0.03
CA ALA A 343 -4.06 12.77 0.93
C ALA A 343 -4.99 13.78 0.26
N ALA A 344 -4.74 14.12 -1.01
CA ALA A 344 -5.59 15.03 -1.77
C ALA A 344 -7.00 14.44 -1.99
N VAL A 345 -7.09 13.14 -2.32
CA VAL A 345 -8.39 12.46 -2.43
C VAL A 345 -9.07 12.32 -1.07
N ALA A 346 -8.31 12.14 0.02
CA ALA A 346 -8.88 12.11 1.37
C ALA A 346 -9.46 13.47 1.80
N ALA A 347 -8.79 14.57 1.41
CA ALA A 347 -9.24 15.92 1.71
C ALA A 347 -10.47 16.34 0.87
N ASP A 348 -10.58 15.80 -0.35
CA ASP A 348 -11.72 16.00 -1.24
C ASP A 348 -12.21 14.65 -1.79
N PRO A 349 -12.98 13.88 -1.01
CA PRO A 349 -13.42 12.53 -1.39
C PRO A 349 -14.54 12.51 -2.44
N GLY A 350 -15.10 13.66 -2.81
CA GLY A 350 -16.13 13.77 -3.84
C GLY A 350 -17.25 12.71 -3.74
N PRO A 351 -17.59 12.00 -4.83
CA PRO A 351 -18.73 11.09 -4.90
C PRO A 351 -18.46 9.74 -4.20
N GLY A 352 -18.32 9.77 -2.88
CA GLY A 352 -18.23 8.58 -2.04
C GLY A 352 -16.87 7.89 -2.04
N LEU A 353 -15.78 8.53 -2.51
CA LEU A 353 -14.45 7.92 -2.49
C LEU A 353 -13.98 7.68 -1.05
N ARG A 354 -13.34 6.53 -0.86
CA ARG A 354 -12.85 6.03 0.42
C ARG A 354 -11.34 5.97 0.41
N ALA A 355 -10.71 7.14 0.48
CA ALA A 355 -9.24 7.24 0.56
C ALA A 355 -8.70 6.55 1.82
N ASP A 356 -9.48 6.47 2.90
CA ASP A 356 -9.18 5.68 4.11
C ASP A 356 -9.04 4.17 3.84
N ARG A 357 -9.53 3.70 2.70
CA ARG A 357 -9.53 2.28 2.29
C ARG A 357 -8.80 2.04 0.98
N VAL A 358 -8.00 3.01 0.52
CA VAL A 358 -7.18 2.85 -0.68
C VAL A 358 -6.26 1.63 -0.51
N VAL A 359 -5.98 0.93 -1.60
CA VAL A 359 -4.94 -0.10 -1.65
C VAL A 359 -3.91 0.32 -2.68
N ALA A 360 -2.64 0.08 -2.40
CA ALA A 360 -1.59 0.25 -3.37
C ALA A 360 -0.98 -1.11 -3.76
N GLU A 361 -0.46 -1.23 -4.97
CA GLU A 361 0.19 -2.45 -5.44
C GLU A 361 1.31 -2.12 -6.43
N HIS A 362 2.34 -2.96 -6.44
CA HIS A 362 3.36 -2.87 -7.46
C HIS A 362 2.80 -3.36 -8.78
N ILE A 363 3.06 -2.61 -9.84
CA ILE A 363 2.73 -3.06 -11.20
C ILE A 363 3.96 -2.99 -12.07
N TRP A 364 4.02 -3.91 -13.03
CA TRP A 364 5.03 -3.90 -14.08
C TRP A 364 4.33 -3.75 -15.42
N THR A 365 4.07 -2.50 -15.82
CA THR A 365 3.25 -2.20 -16.98
C THR A 365 3.96 -2.69 -18.24
N TYR A 366 3.31 -3.62 -18.95
CA TYR A 366 3.81 -4.26 -20.16
C TYR A 366 5.18 -4.92 -19.98
N GLU A 367 5.41 -5.50 -18.78
CA GLU A 367 6.65 -6.16 -18.38
C GLU A 367 7.94 -5.29 -18.47
N ARG A 368 7.81 -3.98 -18.70
CA ARG A 368 8.95 -3.12 -19.01
C ARG A 368 9.27 -2.10 -17.92
N VAL A 369 8.24 -1.40 -17.44
CA VAL A 369 8.44 -0.22 -16.58
C VAL A 369 7.78 -0.39 -15.21
N PRO A 370 8.49 0.02 -14.13
CA PRO A 370 7.93 -0.01 -12.78
C PRO A 370 6.77 0.97 -12.65
N GLY A 371 5.74 0.56 -11.92
CA GLY A 371 4.63 1.42 -11.56
C GLY A 371 4.04 1.14 -10.18
N ARG A 372 3.09 1.98 -9.82
CA ARG A 372 2.26 1.89 -8.62
C ARG A 372 0.80 2.00 -9.02
N ARG A 373 0.01 1.00 -8.65
CA ARG A 373 -1.44 1.02 -8.80
C ARG A 373 -2.06 1.45 -7.49
N LEU A 374 -2.91 2.47 -7.51
CA LEU A 374 -3.78 2.87 -6.40
C LEU A 374 -5.21 2.48 -6.74
N VAL A 375 -5.91 1.86 -5.79
CA VAL A 375 -7.32 1.49 -5.95
C VAL A 375 -8.12 2.17 -4.85
N PHE A 376 -8.89 3.18 -5.23
CA PHE A 376 -9.78 3.94 -4.35
C PHE A 376 -11.18 3.34 -4.40
N PRO A 377 -11.69 2.72 -3.33
CA PRO A 377 -13.09 2.30 -3.28
C PRO A 377 -14.02 3.51 -3.30
N PHE A 378 -15.23 3.36 -3.85
CA PHE A 378 -16.27 4.38 -3.75
C PHE A 378 -17.63 3.76 -3.43
N ASP A 379 -18.36 4.41 -2.52
CA ASP A 379 -19.68 3.99 -2.11
C ASP A 379 -20.74 4.44 -3.14
N VAL A 380 -21.72 3.59 -3.41
CA VAL A 380 -22.89 3.89 -4.25
C VAL A 380 -24.14 3.55 -3.46
N GLU A 381 -25.08 4.50 -3.36
CA GLU A 381 -26.32 4.30 -2.60
C GLU A 381 -27.09 3.07 -3.10
N ASP A 382 -27.44 2.18 -2.17
CA ASP A 382 -28.13 0.91 -2.42
C ASP A 382 -27.50 0.01 -3.47
N LEU A 383 -26.20 0.16 -3.77
CA LEU A 383 -25.49 -0.61 -4.77
C LEU A 383 -24.12 -1.08 -4.25
N PRO A 384 -23.52 -2.11 -4.88
CA PRO A 384 -22.22 -2.61 -4.47
C PRO A 384 -21.13 -1.55 -4.59
N GLN A 385 -20.25 -1.49 -3.60
CA GLN A 385 -19.09 -0.60 -3.60
C GLN A 385 -18.23 -0.84 -4.84
N GLY A 386 -17.96 0.21 -5.62
CA GLY A 386 -17.05 0.14 -6.76
C GLY A 386 -15.63 0.56 -6.40
N ALA A 387 -14.74 0.61 -7.39
CA ALA A 387 -13.40 1.15 -7.22
C ALA A 387 -12.91 1.93 -8.45
N VAL A 388 -12.11 2.96 -8.20
CA VAL A 388 -11.33 3.69 -9.22
C VAL A 388 -9.88 3.25 -9.13
N GLN A 389 -9.34 2.77 -10.24
CA GLN A 389 -7.93 2.40 -10.37
C GLN A 389 -7.13 3.57 -10.96
N VAL A 390 -5.98 3.86 -10.36
CA VAL A 390 -5.01 4.85 -10.82
C VAL A 390 -3.64 4.18 -10.94
N ASP A 391 -3.13 4.06 -12.15
CA ASP A 391 -1.82 3.47 -12.43
C ASP A 391 -0.80 4.59 -12.70
N VAL A 392 0.24 4.67 -11.89
CA VAL A 392 1.32 5.65 -12.00
C VAL A 392 2.59 4.91 -12.41
N VAL A 393 3.07 5.17 -13.62
CA VAL A 393 4.22 4.49 -14.22
C VAL A 393 5.44 5.40 -14.25
N PHE A 394 6.58 4.86 -13.83
CA PHE A 394 7.86 5.55 -13.74
C PHE A 394 8.81 5.06 -14.83
N ASN A 395 9.82 5.86 -15.14
CA ASN A 395 10.88 5.52 -16.11
C ASN A 395 10.38 5.18 -17.54
N GLU A 396 9.15 5.54 -17.88
CA GLU A 396 8.60 5.42 -19.23
C GLU A 396 9.19 6.49 -20.15
N ASP A 397 9.47 6.11 -21.41
CA ASP A 397 10.00 7.04 -22.39
C ASP A 397 8.90 7.91 -22.96
N LEU A 398 9.11 9.23 -22.86
CA LEU A 398 8.20 10.26 -23.33
C LEU A 398 8.89 11.09 -24.43
N PRO A 399 8.97 10.56 -25.67
CA PRO A 399 9.76 11.15 -26.75
C PRO A 399 9.19 12.49 -27.24
N ASP A 400 7.86 12.65 -27.17
CA ASP A 400 7.19 13.92 -27.47
C ASP A 400 6.86 14.67 -26.17
N ALA A 401 6.91 16.00 -26.22
CA ALA A 401 6.44 16.81 -25.10
C ALA A 401 4.94 16.57 -24.82
N PRO A 402 4.51 16.51 -23.55
CA PRO A 402 3.10 16.43 -23.20
C PRO A 402 2.30 17.58 -23.79
N VAL A 403 1.06 17.30 -24.16
CA VAL A 403 0.09 18.31 -24.60
C VAL A 403 -0.98 18.52 -23.53
N THR A 404 -1.50 19.73 -23.41
CA THR A 404 -2.66 19.97 -22.55
C THR A 404 -3.92 19.49 -23.25
N VAL A 405 -4.70 18.64 -22.57
CA VAL A 405 -6.01 18.17 -23.03
C VAL A 405 -7.07 18.52 -22.00
N GLU A 406 -8.29 18.76 -22.47
CA GLU A 406 -9.48 18.90 -21.64
C GLU A 406 -10.25 17.58 -21.63
N VAL A 407 -10.47 17.02 -20.44
CA VAL A 407 -11.08 15.70 -20.26
C VAL A 407 -12.52 15.83 -19.76
N PRO A 408 -13.53 15.31 -20.50
CA PRO A 408 -14.91 15.27 -20.05
C PRO A 408 -15.10 14.23 -18.91
N PRO A 409 -16.17 14.34 -18.11
CA PRO A 409 -17.26 15.31 -18.22
C PRO A 409 -17.01 16.65 -17.51
N LEU A 410 -16.00 16.74 -16.63
CA LEU A 410 -15.77 17.94 -15.82
C LEU A 410 -14.99 19.06 -16.55
N GLY A 411 -14.46 18.79 -17.74
CA GLY A 411 -13.60 19.74 -18.44
C GLY A 411 -12.23 19.88 -17.75
N THR A 412 -11.75 18.82 -17.10
CA THR A 412 -10.50 18.84 -16.35
C THR A 412 -9.32 18.98 -17.30
N ARG A 413 -8.50 20.01 -17.14
CA ARG A 413 -7.30 20.23 -17.95
C ARG A 413 -6.09 19.54 -17.35
N VAL A 414 -5.47 18.65 -18.09
CA VAL A 414 -4.27 17.89 -17.66
C VAL A 414 -3.22 17.82 -18.76
N LEU A 415 -1.98 17.51 -18.38
CA LEU A 415 -0.97 17.08 -19.34
C LEU A 415 -1.29 15.66 -19.79
N ALA A 416 -1.18 15.39 -21.08
CA ALA A 416 -1.43 14.08 -21.67
C ALA A 416 -0.46 13.77 -22.81
N ALA A 417 -0.29 12.47 -23.10
CA ALA A 417 0.36 12.03 -24.32
C ALA A 417 -0.46 12.46 -25.55
N SER A 418 0.24 12.87 -26.60
CA SER A 418 -0.40 13.22 -27.88
C SER A 418 -1.15 12.00 -28.46
N PRO A 419 -2.11 12.20 -29.38
CA PRO A 419 -2.73 11.09 -30.10
C PRO A 419 -1.69 10.22 -30.83
N ALA A 420 -0.64 10.84 -31.41
CA ALA A 420 0.40 10.13 -32.15
C ALA A 420 1.27 9.28 -31.23
N LEU A 421 1.68 9.81 -30.07
CA LEU A 421 2.43 9.05 -29.07
C LEU A 421 1.57 7.94 -28.46
N SER A 422 0.28 8.21 -28.23
CA SER A 422 -0.67 7.18 -27.78
C SER A 422 -0.74 6.02 -28.78
N LEU A 423 -0.78 6.29 -30.08
CA LEU A 423 -0.74 5.27 -31.13
C LEU A 423 0.61 4.54 -31.16
N ALA A 424 1.71 5.28 -31.08
CA ALA A 424 3.05 4.70 -31.12
C ALA A 424 3.28 3.72 -29.97
N TRP A 425 2.83 4.05 -28.77
CA TRP A 425 2.87 3.15 -27.62
C TRP A 425 1.96 1.92 -27.80
N LYS A 426 0.76 2.07 -28.36
CA LYS A 426 -0.10 0.90 -28.66
C LYS A 426 0.60 -0.06 -29.62
N LEU A 427 1.27 0.47 -30.64
CA LEU A 427 2.07 -0.34 -31.58
C LEU A 427 3.27 -0.98 -30.89
N GLN A 428 3.98 -0.26 -30.02
CA GLN A 428 5.05 -0.82 -29.21
C GLN A 428 4.56 -2.02 -28.42
N TRP A 429 3.49 -1.87 -27.63
CA TRP A 429 2.97 -2.95 -26.79
C TRP A 429 2.51 -4.16 -27.60
N LEU A 430 1.84 -3.94 -28.74
CA LEU A 430 1.42 -5.03 -29.61
C LEU A 430 2.60 -5.81 -30.21
N VAL A 431 3.76 -5.16 -30.38
CA VAL A 431 4.95 -5.74 -31.00
C VAL A 431 5.88 -6.39 -29.98
N THR A 432 6.09 -5.76 -28.82
CA THR A 432 7.15 -6.14 -27.88
C THR A 432 6.64 -6.95 -26.69
N ASP A 433 5.35 -6.88 -26.37
CA ASP A 433 4.85 -7.53 -25.16
C ASP A 433 4.72 -9.03 -25.35
N LYS A 434 4.98 -9.77 -24.27
CA LYS A 434 4.74 -11.22 -24.21
C LYS A 434 3.26 -11.59 -24.25
N TYR A 435 2.38 -10.66 -23.86
CA TYR A 435 0.93 -10.84 -23.79
C TYR A 435 0.16 -9.72 -24.52
N PRO A 436 0.29 -9.56 -25.84
CA PRO A 436 -0.37 -8.47 -26.57
C PRO A 436 -1.89 -8.53 -26.42
N GLN A 437 -2.50 -7.43 -25.95
CA GLN A 437 -3.91 -7.40 -25.57
C GLN A 437 -4.81 -6.95 -26.72
N GLY A 438 -5.99 -7.58 -26.88
CA GLY A 438 -6.97 -7.17 -27.90
C GLY A 438 -7.48 -5.73 -27.75
N LYS A 439 -7.51 -5.19 -26.52
CA LYS A 439 -7.85 -3.77 -26.28
C LYS A 439 -6.84 -2.82 -26.95
N ASP A 440 -5.57 -3.21 -27.01
CA ASP A 440 -4.51 -2.36 -27.57
C ASP A 440 -4.58 -2.35 -29.10
N LEU A 441 -4.95 -3.49 -29.72
CA LEU A 441 -5.26 -3.55 -31.15
C LEU A 441 -6.49 -2.69 -31.50
N TYR A 442 -7.56 -2.82 -30.70
CA TYR A 442 -8.77 -2.02 -30.89
C TYR A 442 -8.47 -0.52 -30.81
N ASP A 443 -7.79 -0.08 -29.74
CA ASP A 443 -7.44 1.31 -29.52
C ASP A 443 -6.49 1.82 -30.63
N ALA A 444 -5.51 1.01 -31.07
CA ALA A 444 -4.58 1.35 -32.16
C ALA A 444 -5.30 1.57 -33.50
N VAL A 445 -6.28 0.72 -33.85
CA VAL A 445 -7.06 0.89 -35.08
C VAL A 445 -7.82 2.22 -35.05
N LEU A 446 -8.50 2.52 -33.95
CA LEU A 446 -9.28 3.76 -33.84
C LEU A 446 -8.40 5.01 -33.93
N LEU A 447 -7.21 4.97 -33.32
CA LEU A 447 -6.22 6.04 -33.41
C LEU A 447 -5.64 6.18 -34.83
N ALA A 448 -5.18 5.08 -35.43
CA ALA A 448 -4.54 5.08 -36.75
C ALA A 448 -5.46 5.58 -37.87
N GLU A 449 -6.77 5.34 -37.76
CA GLU A 449 -7.75 5.86 -38.72
C GLU A 449 -7.89 7.40 -38.69
N ARG A 450 -7.36 8.08 -37.66
CA ARG A 450 -7.56 9.52 -37.41
C ARG A 450 -6.28 10.30 -37.16
N THR A 451 -5.20 9.61 -36.83
CA THR A 451 -3.96 10.21 -36.37
C THR A 451 -2.80 9.57 -37.11
N PRO A 452 -1.98 10.37 -37.84
CA PRO A 452 -0.75 9.85 -38.42
C PRO A 452 0.29 9.60 -37.32
N VAL A 453 1.14 8.59 -37.53
CA VAL A 453 2.27 8.28 -36.66
C VAL A 453 3.51 8.02 -37.50
N SER A 454 4.66 8.49 -37.03
CA SER A 454 5.94 8.25 -37.72
C SER A 454 6.39 6.80 -37.52
N LEU A 455 6.81 6.14 -38.60
CA LEU A 455 7.43 4.81 -38.53
C LEU A 455 8.73 4.87 -37.71
N ASP A 456 9.50 5.95 -37.82
CA ASP A 456 10.75 6.11 -37.09
C ASP A 456 10.50 6.23 -35.59
N LEU A 457 9.44 6.95 -35.17
CA LEU A 457 9.05 7.03 -33.77
C LEU A 457 8.71 5.64 -33.19
N VAL A 458 7.95 4.84 -33.95
CA VAL A 458 7.60 3.47 -33.52
C VAL A 458 8.84 2.59 -33.45
N ARG A 459 9.74 2.67 -34.45
CA ARG A 459 11.01 1.94 -34.46
C ARG A 459 11.89 2.31 -33.27
N ASP A 460 11.98 3.59 -32.94
CA ASP A 460 12.77 4.07 -31.81
C ASP A 460 12.21 3.56 -30.47
N LEU A 461 10.88 3.46 -30.34
CA LEU A 461 10.23 2.92 -29.13
C LEU A 461 10.39 1.39 -28.98
N ILE A 462 10.40 0.62 -30.07
CA ILE A 462 10.54 -0.85 -30.01
C ILE A 462 12.02 -1.30 -29.97
N ARG A 463 12.96 -0.45 -30.41
CA ARG A 463 14.40 -0.76 -30.47
C ARG A 463 15.02 -1.21 -29.15
N PRO A 464 14.68 -0.66 -27.98
CA PRO A 464 15.20 -1.16 -26.71
C PRO A 464 14.96 -2.66 -26.49
N GLU A 465 13.84 -3.19 -27.00
CA GLU A 465 13.47 -4.60 -26.85
C GLU A 465 13.93 -5.47 -28.03
N LEU A 466 13.87 -4.93 -29.26
CA LEU A 466 14.17 -5.70 -30.49
C LEU A 466 15.58 -5.51 -31.04
N GLY A 467 16.35 -4.55 -30.52
CA GLY A 467 17.67 -4.20 -31.06
C GLY A 467 17.60 -3.83 -32.55
N ASP A 468 18.50 -4.40 -33.35
CA ASP A 468 18.59 -4.14 -34.80
C ASP A 468 17.36 -4.66 -35.58
N GLU A 469 16.59 -5.61 -35.02
CA GLU A 469 15.37 -6.12 -35.68
C GLU A 469 14.28 -5.05 -35.78
N ALA A 470 14.33 -4.00 -34.96
CA ALA A 470 13.44 -2.84 -35.07
C ALA A 470 13.50 -2.19 -36.45
N ASP A 471 14.66 -2.17 -37.11
CA ASP A 471 14.81 -1.58 -38.46
C ASP A 471 14.07 -2.35 -39.54
N ALA A 472 13.83 -3.65 -39.31
CA ALA A 472 13.04 -4.50 -40.20
C ALA A 472 11.53 -4.33 -40.00
N PHE A 473 11.08 -3.67 -38.92
CA PHE A 473 9.66 -3.42 -38.68
C PHE A 473 9.08 -2.52 -39.77
N THR A 474 7.93 -2.92 -40.31
CA THR A 474 7.15 -2.15 -41.29
C THR A 474 5.67 -2.19 -40.90
N TRP A 475 4.83 -1.35 -41.51
CA TRP A 475 3.39 -1.43 -41.28
C TRP A 475 2.77 -2.77 -41.67
N ALA A 476 3.37 -3.51 -42.61
CA ALA A 476 2.92 -4.86 -42.93
C ALA A 476 3.18 -5.87 -41.80
N SER A 477 4.18 -5.62 -40.95
CA SER A 477 4.52 -6.49 -39.82
C SER A 477 3.36 -6.64 -38.82
N VAL A 478 2.44 -5.67 -38.76
CA VAL A 478 1.29 -5.75 -37.84
C VAL A 478 0.32 -6.88 -38.21
N LEU A 479 0.31 -7.35 -39.46
CA LEU A 479 -0.62 -8.40 -39.92
C LEU A 479 -0.36 -9.76 -39.26
N GLU A 480 0.86 -9.98 -38.77
CA GLU A 480 1.32 -11.25 -38.20
C GLU A 480 1.34 -11.23 -36.66
N LEU A 481 0.85 -10.16 -36.03
CA LEU A 481 0.93 -10.01 -34.57
C LEU A 481 -0.01 -11.00 -33.86
N PRO A 482 0.51 -11.79 -32.89
CA PRO A 482 -0.34 -12.60 -32.04
C PRO A 482 -1.07 -11.71 -31.04
N VAL A 483 -2.39 -11.65 -31.11
CA VAL A 483 -3.21 -10.79 -30.22
C VAL A 483 -4.21 -11.63 -29.46
N ASP A 484 -4.28 -11.43 -28.14
CA ASP A 484 -5.28 -12.04 -27.27
C ASP A 484 -6.65 -11.36 -27.45
N TRP A 485 -7.31 -11.73 -28.54
CA TRP A 485 -8.60 -11.18 -28.93
C TRP A 485 -9.77 -11.75 -28.14
N GLU A 486 -9.67 -13.02 -27.72
CA GLU A 486 -10.76 -13.70 -27.03
C GLU A 486 -11.03 -13.07 -25.65
N ASN A 487 -9.97 -12.76 -24.90
CA ASN A 487 -10.12 -12.08 -23.61
C ASN A 487 -10.72 -10.67 -23.77
N PHE A 488 -10.31 -9.91 -24.80
CA PHE A 488 -10.92 -8.61 -25.06
C PHE A 488 -12.41 -8.70 -25.43
N ARG A 489 -12.78 -9.67 -26.27
CA ARG A 489 -14.19 -9.88 -26.66
C ARG A 489 -15.05 -10.33 -25.48
N ALA A 490 -14.50 -11.07 -24.52
CA ALA A 490 -15.20 -11.46 -23.30
C ALA A 490 -15.56 -10.23 -22.43
N GLU A 491 -14.72 -9.19 -22.41
CA GLU A 491 -15.03 -7.93 -21.73
C GLU A 491 -15.94 -7.01 -22.57
N ARG A 492 -15.88 -7.12 -23.90
CA ARG A 492 -16.59 -6.24 -24.84
C ARG A 492 -17.34 -7.05 -25.90
N PRO A 493 -18.44 -7.74 -25.54
CA PRO A 493 -19.20 -8.58 -26.47
C PRO A 493 -19.82 -7.81 -27.65
N GLY A 494 -19.97 -6.49 -27.53
CA GLY A 494 -20.43 -5.62 -28.63
C GLY A 494 -19.42 -5.46 -29.78
N VAL A 495 -18.17 -5.88 -29.61
CA VAL A 495 -17.15 -5.86 -30.68
C VAL A 495 -17.24 -7.15 -31.49
N ALA A 496 -17.66 -7.04 -32.74
CA ALA A 496 -17.81 -8.18 -33.64
C ALA A 496 -16.49 -8.62 -34.30
N GLY A 497 -16.43 -9.90 -34.67
CA GLY A 497 -15.33 -10.49 -35.46
C GLY A 497 -14.17 -11.08 -34.65
N ASP A 498 -13.15 -11.52 -35.39
CA ASP A 498 -11.85 -12.02 -34.93
C ASP A 498 -10.75 -10.94 -35.09
N ALA A 499 -9.52 -11.23 -34.65
CA ALA A 499 -8.41 -10.27 -34.72
C ALA A 499 -8.02 -9.90 -36.17
N GLY A 500 -8.12 -10.82 -37.12
CA GLY A 500 -7.60 -10.66 -38.48
C GLY A 500 -8.13 -9.42 -39.24
N PRO A 501 -9.45 -9.18 -39.29
CA PRO A 501 -10.02 -7.95 -39.84
C PRO A 501 -9.52 -6.67 -39.18
N TRP A 502 -9.28 -6.69 -37.86
CA TRP A 502 -8.75 -5.55 -37.12
C TRP A 502 -7.28 -5.29 -37.44
N LEU A 503 -6.45 -6.34 -37.55
CA LEU A 503 -5.06 -6.24 -37.99
C LEU A 503 -4.96 -5.68 -39.43
N ARG A 504 -5.85 -6.11 -40.34
CA ARG A 504 -5.92 -5.55 -41.70
C ARG A 504 -6.31 -4.08 -41.70
N ARG A 505 -7.32 -3.69 -40.90
CA ARG A 505 -7.71 -2.28 -40.75
C ARG A 505 -6.56 -1.43 -40.20
N LEU A 506 -5.80 -1.97 -39.24
CA LEU A 506 -4.62 -1.28 -38.69
C LEU A 506 -3.57 -1.05 -39.78
N ALA A 507 -3.18 -2.10 -40.51
CA ALA A 507 -2.19 -2.01 -41.58
C ALA A 507 -2.61 -1.02 -42.69
N ASP A 508 -3.89 -1.06 -43.08
CA ASP A 508 -4.46 -0.15 -44.08
C ASP A 508 -4.46 1.31 -43.62
N ALA A 509 -4.73 1.56 -42.33
CA ALA A 509 -4.72 2.90 -41.76
C ALA A 509 -3.30 3.47 -41.66
N LEU A 510 -2.35 2.68 -41.16
CA LEU A 510 -0.93 3.05 -41.05
C LEU A 510 -0.27 3.24 -42.42
N SER A 511 -0.71 2.53 -43.46
CA SER A 511 -0.18 2.70 -44.81
C SER A 511 -0.66 3.99 -45.50
N ARG A 512 -1.65 4.67 -44.92
CA ARG A 512 -2.18 5.95 -45.43
C ARG A 512 -1.62 7.16 -44.69
N SER A 513 -0.99 6.95 -43.53
CA SER A 513 -0.48 8.01 -42.65
C SER A 513 0.83 8.62 -43.10
#